data_AF-A0A447S0S4-F1
#
_entry.id   AF-A0A447S0S4-F1
#
_cell.length_a   1.000
_cell.length_b   1.000
_cell.length_c   1.000
_cell.angle_alpha   90.00
_cell.angle_beta   90.00
_cell.angle_gamma   90.00
#
_symmetry.space_group_name_H-M   'P 1'
#
loop_
_entity.id
_entity.type
_entity.pdbx_description
1 polymer ?
#
loop_
_entity_poly.entity_id
_entity_poly.type
_entity_poly.pdbx_seq_one_letter_code
_entity_poly.pdbx_strand_id
1 'polypeptide(L)' 'MVLEYGKPLFSGLMAEAIQHPDVISAYLGEANYA' A
#
# COMPACT_ATOMS: atom_id res chain seq x y z
N MET A 1 -4.27 5.79 -7.97
CA MET A 1 -3.74 6.52 -6.80
C MET A 1 -4.26 5.85 -5.55
N VAL A 2 -3.37 5.50 -4.63
CA VAL A 2 -3.67 4.90 -3.32
C VAL A 2 -3.50 5.99 -2.27
N LEU A 3 -4.48 6.09 -1.36
CA LEU A 3 -4.49 7.04 -0.26
C LEU A 3 -4.48 6.29 1.06
N GLU A 4 -3.74 6.83 2.03
CA GLU A 4 -3.75 6.38 3.42
C GLU A 4 -4.28 7.54 4.29
N TYR A 5 -5.43 7.36 4.95
CA TYR A 5 -6.09 8.38 5.76
C TYR A 5 -6.20 9.76 5.08
N GLY A 6 -6.50 9.77 3.78
CA GLY A 6 -6.63 11.00 2.97
C GLY A 6 -5.32 11.62 2.52
N LYS A 7 -4.16 11.04 2.86
CA LYS A 7 -2.84 11.44 2.34
C LYS A 7 -2.44 10.55 1.16
N PRO A 8 -1.75 11.09 0.14
CA PRO A 8 -1.25 10.29 -0.98
C PRO A 8 -0.17 9.32 -0.50
N LEU A 9 -0.41 8.02 -0.67
CA LEU A 9 0.52 6.95 -0.33
C LEU A 9 1.28 6.46 -1.57
N PHE A 10 0.56 6.25 -2.68
CA PHE A 10 1.17 5.79 -3.92
C PHE A 10 0.44 6.35 -5.14
N SER A 11 1.18 6.67 -6.19
CA SER A 11 0.65 7.08 -7.49
C SER A 11 1.42 6.41 -8.61
N GLY A 12 0.74 5.57 -9.40
CA GLY A 12 1.32 4.78 -10.46
C GLY A 12 0.30 3.79 -11.02
N LEU A 13 0.78 2.79 -11.75
CA LEU A 13 -0.06 1.72 -12.27
C LEU A 13 -0.54 0.80 -11.14
N MET A 14 -1.72 0.21 -11.33
CA MET A 14 -2.27 -0.73 -10.35
C MET A 14 -1.35 -1.94 -10.12
N ALA A 15 -0.69 -2.42 -11.17
CA ALA A 15 0.26 -3.53 -11.09
C ALA A 15 1.46 -3.22 -10.17
N GLU A 16 1.90 -1.96 -10.12
CA GLU A 16 2.98 -1.50 -9.25
C GLU A 16 2.47 -1.33 -7.81
N ALA A 17 1.24 -0.83 -7.65
CA ALA A 17 0.62 -0.61 -6.35
C ALA A 17 0.49 -1.92 -5.54
N ILE A 18 0.09 -3.03 -6.18
CA ILE A 18 -0.09 -4.33 -5.49
C ILE A 18 1.24 -4.99 -5.06
N GLN A 19 2.37 -4.52 -5.59
CA GLN A 19 3.71 -4.97 -5.21
C GLN A 19 4.40 -3.97 -4.27
N HIS A 20 3.79 -2.81 -4.01
CA HIS A 20 4.41 -1.76 -3.21
C HIS A 20 4.27 -2.09 -1.72
N PRO A 21 5.37 -2.27 -0.98
CA PRO A 21 5.33 -2.75 0.41
C PRO A 21 4.48 -1.84 1.30
N ASP A 22 4.63 -0.52 1.17
CA ASP A 22 3.84 0.43 1.97
C ASP A 22 2.33 0.36 1.68
N VAL A 23 1.94 0.09 0.43
CA VAL A 23 0.52 -0.08 0.04
C VAL A 23 -0.03 -1.37 0.62
N ILE A 24 0.76 -2.44 0.59
CA ILE A 24 0.40 -3.74 1.14
C ILE A 24 0.25 -3.62 2.66
N SER A 25 1.20 -3.00 3.35
CA SER A 25 1.16 -2.78 4.80
C SER A 25 0.01 -1.87 5.23
N ALA A 26 -0.30 -0.80 4.48
CA ALA A 26 -1.44 0.05 4.77
C ALA A 26 -2.78 -0.69 4.61
N TYR A 27 -2.86 -1.65 3.69
CA TYR A 27 -4.08 -2.41 3.43
C TYR A 27 -4.26 -3.64 4.34
N LEU A 28 -3.18 -4.38 4.61
CA LEU A 28 -3.21 -5.65 5.36
C LEU A 28 -2.79 -5.49 6.83
N GLY A 29 -2.24 -4.33 7.21
CA GLY A 29 -1.54 -4.13 8.49
C GLY A 29 -0.13 -4.72 8.46
N GLU A 30 0.59 -4.66 9.59
CA GLU A 30 1.85 -5.39 9.72
C GLU A 30 1.59 -6.89 9.57
N ALA A 31 2.06 -7.47 8.46
CA ALA A 31 2.12 -8.90 8.31
C ALA A 31 3.19 -9.43 9.28
N ASN A 32 2.80 -9.70 10.52
CA ASN A 32 3.56 -10.51 11.46
C ASN A 32 3.59 -11.95 10.91
N TYR A 33 4.48 -12.20 9.95
CA TYR A 33 4.87 -13.56 9.59
C TYR A 33 5.78 -14.06 10.72
N ALA A 34 5.17 -14.68 11.72
CA ALA A 34 5.85 -15.40 12.79
C ALA A 34 6.52 -16.68 12.24
#